data_AF-A0A7C5D5J5-F1
#
_entry.id   AF-A0A7C5D5J5-F1
#
_cell.length_a   1.000
_cell.length_b   1.000
_cell.length_c   1.000
_cell.angle_alpha   90.00
_cell.angle_beta   90.00
_cell.angle_gamma   90.00
#
_symmetry.space_group_name_H-M   'P 1'
#
loop_
_entity.id
_entity.type
_entity.pdbx_description
1 polymer ?
#
loop_
_entity_poly.entity_id
_entity_poly.type
_entity_poly.pdbx_seq_one_letter_code
_entity_poly.pdbx_strand_id
1 'polypeptide(L)' 'MVSKEMVQALNKQLQKEMYSAYLYLGMSAWCSEQSFNGGANWFKKQYDEEMMHAMKVYQYILDQGGSVK' A
#
# COMPACT_ATOMS: atom_id res chain seq x y z
N MET A 1 -13.92 6.77 -19.05
CA MET A 1 -13.11 7.61 -18.15
C MET A 1 -13.86 7.77 -16.84
N VAL A 2 -13.24 7.42 -15.72
CA VAL A 2 -13.82 7.66 -14.38
C VAL A 2 -13.87 9.15 -14.07
N SER A 3 -14.78 9.56 -13.18
CA SER A 3 -14.96 10.98 -12.83
C SER A 3 -13.75 11.56 -12.09
N LYS A 4 -13.63 12.89 -12.05
CA LYS A 4 -12.54 13.56 -11.31
C LYS A 4 -12.59 13.24 -9.81
N GLU A 5 -13.80 13.12 -9.26
CA GLU A 5 -14.04 12.76 -7.86
C GLU A 5 -13.52 11.34 -7.57
N MET A 6 -13.75 10.40 -8.50
CA MET A 6 -13.23 9.04 -8.37
C MET A 6 -11.71 9.00 -8.46
N VAL A 7 -11.08 9.74 -9.40
CA VAL A 7 -9.61 9.84 -9.47
C VAL A 7 -9.02 10.41 -8.17
N GLN A 8 -9.68 11.38 -7.55
CA GLN A 8 -9.24 11.91 -6.26
C GLN A 8 -9.37 10.89 -5.13
N ALA A 9 -10.46 10.11 -5.10
CA ALA A 9 -10.64 9.05 -4.12
C ALA A 9 -9.59 7.93 -4.29
N LEU A 10 -9.30 7.54 -5.53
CA LEU A 10 -8.27 6.54 -5.84
C LEU A 10 -6.87 7.02 -5.45
N ASN A 11 -6.52 8.28 -5.67
CA ASN A 11 -5.25 8.84 -5.18
C ASN A 11 -5.16 8.80 -3.65
N LYS A 12 -6.25 9.13 -2.95
CA LYS A 12 -6.29 9.00 -1.49
C LYS A 12 -6.13 7.54 -1.05
N GLN A 13 -6.72 6.59 -1.78
CA GLN A 13 -6.57 5.18 -1.48
C GLN A 13 -5.14 4.70 -1.74
N LEU A 14 -4.51 5.11 -2.85
CA LEU A 14 -3.12 4.82 -3.16
C LEU A 14 -2.18 5.24 -2.01
N GLN A 15 -2.36 6.45 -1.48
CA GLN A 15 -1.59 6.94 -0.33
C GLN A 15 -1.85 6.11 0.93
N LYS A 16 -3.09 5.67 1.17
CA LYS A 16 -3.42 4.80 2.29
C LYS A 16 -2.72 3.44 2.19
N GLU A 17 -2.72 2.79 1.02
CA GLU A 17 -2.06 1.49 0.86
C GLU A 17 -0.55 1.61 1.06
N MET A 18 0.09 2.66 0.52
CA MET A 18 1.51 2.92 0.75
C MET A 18 1.83 3.19 2.23
N TYR A 19 0.95 3.93 2.93
CA TYR A 19 1.09 4.15 4.37
C TYR A 19 0.92 2.84 5.16
N SER A 20 -0.09 2.03 4.84
CA SER A 20 -0.31 0.72 5.46
C SER A 20 0.89 -0.21 5.24
N ALA A 21 1.43 -0.25 4.02
CA ALA A 21 2.65 -0.98 3.73
C ALA A 21 3.78 -0.53 4.65
N TYR A 22 4.10 0.77 4.68
CA TYR A 22 5.17 1.30 5.54
C TYR A 22 4.95 0.99 7.03
N LEU A 23 3.69 1.06 7.50
CA LEU A 23 3.32 0.67 8.85
C LEU A 23 3.62 -0.81 9.13
N TYR A 24 3.23 -1.72 8.23
CA TYR A 24 3.54 -3.15 8.38
C TYR A 24 5.04 -3.44 8.30
N LEU A 25 5.79 -2.69 7.49
CA LEU A 25 7.24 -2.81 7.48
C LEU A 25 7.86 -2.40 8.82
N GLY A 26 7.35 -1.34 9.44
CA GLY A 26 7.75 -0.92 10.79
C GLY A 26 7.40 -1.97 11.85
N MET A 27 6.21 -2.57 11.79
CA MET A 27 5.81 -3.67 12.68
C MET A 27 6.69 -4.91 12.50
N SER A 28 7.06 -5.23 11.25
CA SER A 28 7.99 -6.33 10.94
C SER A 28 9.37 -6.09 11.58
N ALA A 29 9.90 -4.87 11.47
CA ALA A 29 11.16 -4.48 12.09
C ALA A 29 11.08 -4.59 13.62
N TRP A 30 10.02 -4.07 14.23
CA TRP A 30 9.80 -4.16 15.67
C TRP A 30 9.72 -5.63 16.15
N CYS A 31 8.98 -6.49 15.45
CA CYS A 31 8.92 -7.92 15.79
C CYS A 31 10.31 -8.57 15.71
N SER A 32 11.14 -8.17 14.76
CA SER A 32 12.52 -8.68 14.61
C SER A 32 13.39 -8.27 15.81
N GLU A 33 13.29 -7.02 16.28
CA GLU A 33 13.98 -6.54 17.48
C GLU A 33 13.57 -7.31 18.74
N GLN A 34 12.30 -7.74 18.81
CA GLN A 34 11.78 -8.54 19.93
C GLN A 34 12.03 -10.05 19.76
N SER A 35 12.81 -10.48 18.77
CA SER A 35 13.04 -11.90 18.42
C SER A 35 11.76 -12.69 18.08
N PHE A 36 10.68 -12.00 17.72
CA PHE A 36 9.41 -12.60 17.29
C PHE A 36 9.39 -12.86 15.78
N ASN A 37 10.23 -13.80 15.34
CA ASN A 37 10.54 -14.05 13.92
C ASN A 37 9.31 -14.42 13.07
N GLY A 38 8.34 -15.13 13.64
CA GLY A 38 7.09 -15.49 12.95
C GLY A 38 6.25 -14.25 12.63
N GLY A 39 6.08 -13.35 13.60
CA GLY A 39 5.40 -12.07 13.40
C GLY A 39 6.13 -11.16 12.42
N ALA A 40 7.47 -11.10 12.52
CA ALA A 40 8.29 -10.33 11.59
C ALA A 40 8.07 -10.75 10.13
N ASN A 41 8.11 -12.06 9.86
CA ASN A 41 7.86 -12.60 8.53
C ASN A 41 6.42 -12.35 8.06
N TRP A 42 5.43 -12.50 8.95
CA TRP A 42 4.03 -12.24 8.61
C TRP A 42 3.80 -10.78 8.20
N PHE A 43 4.24 -9.83 9.01
CA PHE A 43 4.13 -8.40 8.67
C PHE A 43 4.92 -8.01 7.42
N LYS A 44 6.06 -8.67 7.16
CA LYS A 44 6.80 -8.43 5.91
C LYS A 44 5.99 -8.87 4.67
N LYS A 45 5.28 -9.99 4.74
CA LYS A 45 4.35 -10.41 3.67
C LYS A 45 3.19 -9.44 3.50
N GLN A 46 2.64 -8.93 4.61
CA GLN A 46 1.58 -7.92 4.55
C GLN A 46 2.06 -6.62 3.89
N TYR A 47 3.31 -6.19 4.15
CA TYR A 47 3.93 -5.09 3.40
C TYR A 47 3.92 -5.35 1.89
N ASP A 48 4.32 -6.54 1.45
CA ASP A 48 4.36 -6.89 0.03
C ASP A 48 2.94 -6.91 -0.58
N GLU A 49 1.94 -7.40 0.17
CA GLU A 49 0.52 -7.40 -0.24
C GLU A 49 -0.03 -5.97 -0.42
N GLU A 50 0.21 -5.07 0.54
CA GLU A 50 -0.27 -3.69 0.42
C GLU A 50 0.45 -2.90 -0.69
N MET A 51 1.73 -3.19 -0.93
CA MET A 51 2.43 -2.64 -2.10
C MET A 51 1.80 -3.15 -3.41
N MET A 52 1.37 -4.42 -3.48
CA MET A 52 0.61 -4.90 -4.63
C MET A 52 -0.74 -4.19 -4.77
N HIS A 53 -1.46 -3.93 -3.68
CA HIS A 53 -2.70 -3.14 -3.72
C HIS A 53 -2.46 -1.73 -4.24
N ALA A 54 -1.46 -1.03 -3.69
CA ALA A 54 -1.04 0.31 -4.12
C ALA A 54 -0.76 0.33 -5.63
N MET A 55 0.05 -0.61 -6.13
CA MET A 55 0.42 -0.64 -7.55
C MET A 55 -0.76 -0.96 -8.48
N LYS A 56 -1.74 -1.76 -8.04
CA LYS A 56 -2.98 -1.97 -8.79
C LYS A 56 -3.79 -0.68 -8.92
N VAL A 57 -3.94 0.08 -7.84
CA VAL A 57 -4.64 1.37 -7.84
C VAL A 57 -3.91 2.38 -8.72
N TYR A 58 -2.58 2.46 -8.57
CA TYR A 58 -1.71 3.29 -9.41
C TYR A 58 -1.95 3.04 -10.89
N GLN A 59 -1.86 1.77 -11.31
CA GLN A 59 -2.02 1.40 -12.72
C GLN A 59 -3.43 1.74 -13.22
N TYR A 60 -4.45 1.44 -12.41
CA TYR A 60 -5.83 1.74 -12.77
C TYR A 60 -6.09 3.24 -12.98
N ILE A 61 -5.48 4.12 -12.17
CA ILE A 61 -5.57 5.57 -12.37
C ILE A 61 -5.03 5.95 -13.75
N LEU A 62 -3.87 5.41 -14.14
CA LEU A 62 -3.23 5.70 -15.43
C LEU A 62 -4.06 5.16 -16.61
N ASP A 63 -4.57 3.93 -16.50
CA ASP A 63 -5.39 3.29 -17.54
C ASP A 63 -6.68 4.08 -17.83
N GLN A 64 -7.19 4.81 -16.84
CA GLN A 64 -8.34 5.69 -16.99
C GLN A 64 -8.00 7.10 -17.50
N GLY A 65 -6.74 7.38 -17.84
CA GLY A 65 -6.25 8.70 -18.25
C GLY A 65 -6.16 9.70 -17.09
N GLY A 66 -6.22 9.22 -15.84
CA GLY A 66 -6.03 10.02 -14.64
C GLY A 66 -4.55 10.28 -14.34
N SER A 67 -4.28 11.19 -13.42
CA SER A 67 -2.93 11.46 -12.92
C SER A 67 -2.80 11.05 -11.47
N VAL A 68 -1.67 10.42 -11.16
CA VAL A 68 -1.27 10.05 -9.80
C VAL A 68 -0.72 11.29 -9.07
N LYS A 69 -1.05 11.44 -7.79
CA LYS A 69 -0.70 12.61 -6.95
C LYS A 69 -0.25 12.24 -5.54
#